data_AF-A0A961AE21-F1
#
_entry.id   AF-A0A961AE21-F1
#
_cell.length_a   1.000
_cell.length_b   1.000
_cell.length_c   1.000
_cell.angle_alpha   90.00
_cell.angle_beta   90.00
_cell.angle_gamma   90.00
#
_symmetry.space_group_name_H-M   'P 1'
#
loop_
_entity.id
_entity.type
_entity.pdbx_description
1 polymer ?
#
loop_
_entity_poly.entity_id
_entity_poly.type
_entity_poly.pdbx_seq_one_letter_code
_entity_poly.pdbx_strand_id
1 'polypeptide(L)'
;NQPDGTLDLDDIAAAVRADDPHNPITRLICLENTQNFAGGRALPVEYMDAVGNFAHERGLKLHIDGARLWNAAVALNVSPARLLQESDSVSVCLSKGLGAPVGSVVAGSAEFIQKARRNRKVVGGAMRQAGVLAAAGIVAVTEMVERLADDHANAQTLAKGLAELDGIAIDPSTVETNLVFFNLERSDLTPV
;
A
#
# COMPACT_ATOMS: atom_id res chain seq x y z
N ASN A 1 4.37 1.54 13.15
CA ASN A 1 4.98 0.69 12.12
C ASN A 1 6.40 0.41 12.54
N GLN A 2 6.80 -0.85 12.48
CA GLN A 2 8.18 -1.28 12.59
C GLN A 2 8.97 -0.79 11.35
N PRO A 3 10.32 -0.82 11.39
CA PRO A 3 11.15 -0.36 10.27
C PRO A 3 10.92 -1.09 8.93
N ASP A 4 10.35 -2.30 8.97
CA ASP A 4 9.95 -3.09 7.80
C ASP A 4 8.52 -2.76 7.29
N GLY A 5 7.85 -1.78 7.90
CA GLY A 5 6.49 -1.37 7.56
C GLY A 5 5.39 -2.14 8.26
N THR A 6 5.70 -3.23 8.98
CA THR A 6 4.68 -4.01 9.69
C THR A 6 4.14 -3.27 10.93
N LEU A 7 3.01 -3.72 11.44
CA LEU A 7 2.54 -3.39 12.78
C LEU A 7 2.79 -4.62 13.65
N ASP A 8 3.29 -4.42 14.87
CA ASP A 8 3.48 -5.55 15.79
C ASP A 8 2.11 -6.20 16.09
N LEU A 9 2.03 -7.53 16.01
CA LEU A 9 0.78 -8.25 16.29
C LEU A 9 0.32 -8.08 17.74
N ASP A 10 1.25 -7.96 18.68
CA ASP A 10 0.91 -7.72 20.08
C ASP A 10 0.35 -6.30 20.27
N ASP A 11 0.88 -5.31 19.53
CA ASP A 11 0.32 -3.95 19.50
C ASP A 11 -1.08 -3.94 18.87
N ILE A 12 -1.29 -4.68 17.78
CA ILE A 12 -2.62 -4.86 17.17
C ILE A 12 -3.57 -5.47 18.20
N ALA A 13 -3.14 -6.52 18.91
CA ALA A 13 -3.95 -7.19 19.91
C ALA A 13 -4.30 -6.28 21.09
N ALA A 14 -3.34 -5.52 21.59
CA ALA A 14 -3.55 -4.54 22.66
C ALA A 14 -4.48 -3.39 22.25
N ALA A 15 -4.54 -3.06 20.96
CA ALA A 15 -5.43 -2.03 20.42
C ALA A 15 -6.89 -2.50 20.25
N VAL A 16 -7.16 -3.81 20.26
CA VAL A 16 -8.54 -4.33 20.24
C VAL A 16 -9.20 -4.06 21.58
N ARG A 17 -10.25 -3.23 21.57
CA ARG A 17 -10.95 -2.86 22.80
C ARG A 17 -11.91 -3.96 23.24
N ALA A 18 -11.97 -4.16 24.55
CA ALA A 18 -12.94 -5.06 25.17
C ALA A 18 -14.38 -4.58 24.95
N ASP A 19 -15.32 -5.53 25.01
CA ASP A 19 -16.75 -5.24 24.98
C ASP A 19 -17.19 -4.60 26.31
N ASP A 20 -17.01 -3.28 26.38
CA ASP A 20 -17.34 -2.43 27.51
C ASP A 20 -18.11 -1.19 27.00
N PRO A 21 -19.23 -0.79 27.62
CA PRO A 21 -20.02 0.36 27.17
C PRO A 21 -19.28 1.70 27.08
N HIS A 22 -18.14 1.85 27.78
CA HIS A 22 -17.30 3.05 27.72
C HIS A 22 -16.35 3.03 26.51
N ASN A 23 -16.20 1.88 25.84
CA ASN A 23 -15.32 1.70 24.70
C ASN A 23 -16.09 1.70 23.37
N PRO A 24 -15.51 2.28 22.30
CA PRO A 24 -15.96 1.99 20.96
C PRO A 24 -15.65 0.55 20.59
N ILE A 25 -16.49 -0.04 19.77
CA ILE A 25 -16.31 -1.41 19.29
C ILE A 25 -15.29 -1.40 18.14
N THR A 26 -14.15 -2.07 18.33
CA THR A 26 -13.18 -2.30 17.24
C THR A 26 -13.81 -3.17 16.15
N ARG A 27 -13.67 -2.78 14.89
CA ARG A 27 -14.28 -3.49 13.74
C ARG A 27 -13.35 -3.77 12.58
N LEU A 28 -12.28 -2.99 12.43
CA LEU A 28 -11.46 -2.99 11.23
C LEU A 28 -9.99 -2.82 11.59
N ILE A 29 -9.15 -3.63 10.96
CA ILE A 29 -7.70 -3.42 10.88
C ILE A 29 -7.42 -2.89 9.47
N CYS A 30 -6.60 -1.85 9.39
CA CYS A 30 -6.13 -1.30 8.13
C CYS A 30 -4.61 -1.49 8.03
N LEU A 31 -4.15 -2.11 6.95
CA LEU A 31 -2.73 -2.17 6.60
C LEU A 31 -2.49 -1.36 5.32
N GLU A 32 -1.28 -0.88 5.13
CA GLU A 32 -0.84 -0.17 3.93
C GLU A 32 0.26 -1.00 3.26
N ASN A 33 0.05 -1.44 2.01
CA ASN A 33 1.03 -2.25 1.27
C ASN A 33 1.18 -1.77 -0.18
N THR A 34 2.29 -1.15 -0.58
CA THR A 34 3.52 -0.91 0.20
C THR A 34 3.38 0.15 1.30
N GLN A 35 4.17 0.05 2.37
CA GLN A 35 4.14 0.99 3.49
C GLN A 35 5.04 2.21 3.19
N ASN A 36 4.41 3.37 2.99
CA ASN A 36 5.09 4.56 2.47
C ASN A 36 6.02 5.25 3.48
N PHE A 37 5.65 5.32 4.76
CA PHE A 37 6.49 5.92 5.81
C PHE A 37 7.77 5.14 6.13
N ALA A 38 7.79 3.83 5.85
CA ALA A 38 8.90 2.93 6.04
C ALA A 38 9.78 2.81 4.78
N GLY A 39 9.57 3.68 3.78
CA GLY A 39 10.37 3.68 2.55
C GLY A 39 9.73 2.97 1.36
N GLY A 40 8.43 2.68 1.41
CA GLY A 40 7.76 1.89 0.38
C GLY A 40 7.99 0.38 0.54
N ARG A 41 8.11 -0.11 1.77
CA ARG A 41 8.33 -1.52 2.09
C ARG A 41 7.19 -2.41 1.60
N ALA A 42 7.54 -3.54 1.02
CA ALA A 42 6.55 -4.55 0.66
C ALA A 42 6.31 -5.45 1.89
N LEU A 43 5.09 -5.44 2.43
CA LEU A 43 4.80 -6.26 3.61
C LEU A 43 4.83 -7.75 3.24
N PRO A 44 5.57 -8.60 3.98
CA PRO A 44 5.68 -10.03 3.68
C PRO A 44 4.33 -10.74 3.63
N VAL A 45 4.23 -11.75 2.77
CA VAL A 45 3.00 -12.54 2.58
C VAL A 45 2.56 -13.19 3.90
N GLU A 46 3.51 -13.75 4.64
CA GLU A 46 3.27 -14.45 5.91
C GLU A 46 2.73 -13.50 6.98
N TYR A 47 3.19 -12.25 6.99
CA TYR A 47 2.67 -11.22 7.87
C TYR A 47 1.25 -10.81 7.49
N MET A 48 0.98 -10.62 6.20
CA MET A 48 -0.37 -10.31 5.70
C MET A 48 -1.37 -11.41 6.08
N ASP A 49 -0.98 -12.68 5.94
CA ASP A 49 -1.78 -13.83 6.35
C ASP A 49 -1.99 -13.85 7.88
N ALA A 50 -0.94 -13.59 8.66
CA ALA A 50 -1.03 -13.59 10.12
C ALA A 50 -2.03 -12.54 10.64
N VAL A 51 -1.99 -11.31 10.09
CA VAL A 51 -2.94 -10.25 10.46
C VAL A 51 -4.36 -10.58 10.00
N GLY A 52 -4.52 -11.15 8.80
CA GLY A 52 -5.82 -11.60 8.29
C GLY A 52 -6.47 -12.66 9.18
N ASN A 53 -5.72 -13.72 9.50
CA ASN A 53 -6.16 -14.76 10.43
C ASN A 53 -6.51 -14.19 11.80
N PHE A 54 -5.64 -13.35 12.37
CA PHE A 54 -5.90 -12.66 13.63
C PHE A 54 -7.20 -11.85 13.61
N ALA A 55 -7.46 -11.14 12.50
CA ALA A 55 -8.67 -10.35 12.34
C ALA A 55 -9.92 -11.24 12.35
N HIS A 56 -9.91 -12.32 11.55
CA HIS A 56 -11.06 -13.21 11.41
C HIS A 56 -11.37 -13.98 12.68
N GLU A 57 -10.35 -14.45 13.41
CA GLU A 57 -10.52 -15.11 14.72
C GLU A 57 -11.25 -14.22 15.74
N ARG A 58 -11.10 -12.89 15.62
CA ARG A 58 -11.73 -11.90 16.52
C ARG A 58 -12.98 -11.26 15.92
N GLY A 59 -13.47 -11.75 14.79
CA GLY A 59 -14.63 -11.19 14.10
C GLY A 59 -14.41 -9.76 13.58
N LEU A 60 -13.15 -9.37 13.38
CA LEU A 60 -12.75 -8.11 12.75
C LEU A 60 -12.66 -8.28 11.23
N LYS A 61 -12.57 -7.15 10.54
CA LYS A 61 -12.31 -7.09 9.09
C LYS A 61 -10.90 -6.58 8.83
N LEU A 62 -10.33 -6.99 7.69
CA LEU A 62 -9.06 -6.48 7.20
C LEU A 62 -9.25 -5.69 5.90
N HIS A 63 -8.81 -4.43 5.91
CA HIS A 63 -8.72 -3.58 4.72
C HIS A 63 -7.27 -3.29 4.37
N ILE A 64 -6.93 -3.40 3.09
CA ILE A 64 -5.60 -3.06 2.58
C ILE A 64 -5.68 -1.76 1.79
N ASP A 65 -4.96 -0.74 2.23
CA ASP A 65 -4.57 0.36 1.36
C ASP A 65 -3.45 -0.14 0.44
N GLY A 66 -3.86 -0.58 -0.74
CA GLY A 66 -3.02 -1.06 -1.82
C GLY A 66 -2.68 0.03 -2.84
N ALA A 67 -2.52 1.28 -2.40
CA ALA A 67 -2.13 2.40 -3.28
C ALA A 67 -0.94 2.07 -4.20
N ARG A 68 -0.03 1.20 -3.78
CA ARG A 68 1.10 0.66 -4.56
C ARG A 68 1.15 -0.86 -4.52
N LEU A 69 0.00 -1.53 -4.51
CA LEU A 69 -0.11 -2.99 -4.41
C LEU A 69 0.76 -3.74 -5.43
N TRP A 70 0.79 -3.26 -6.68
CA TRP A 70 1.59 -3.89 -7.72
C TRP A 70 3.10 -3.73 -7.51
N ASN A 71 3.56 -2.65 -6.87
CA ASN A 71 4.96 -2.55 -6.47
C ASN A 71 5.31 -3.61 -5.42
N ALA A 72 4.44 -3.83 -4.43
CA ALA A 72 4.64 -4.90 -3.44
C ALA A 72 4.66 -6.28 -4.09
N ALA A 73 3.70 -6.55 -4.98
CA ALA A 73 3.60 -7.82 -5.70
C ALA A 73 4.85 -8.12 -6.55
N VAL A 74 5.35 -7.13 -7.29
CA VAL A 74 6.58 -7.25 -8.09
C VAL A 74 7.80 -7.46 -7.20
N ALA A 75 7.95 -6.69 -6.12
CA ALA A 75 9.10 -6.80 -5.22
C ALA A 75 9.16 -8.15 -4.49
N LEU A 76 8.01 -8.70 -4.10
CA LEU A 76 7.89 -10.00 -3.44
C LEU A 76 7.79 -11.17 -4.43
N ASN A 77 7.76 -10.90 -5.74
CA ASN A 77 7.60 -11.88 -6.80
C ASN A 77 6.36 -12.80 -6.59
N VAL A 78 5.22 -12.20 -6.28
CA VAL A 78 3.93 -12.88 -6.11
C VAL A 78 2.82 -12.16 -6.85
N SER A 79 1.65 -12.80 -7.02
CA SER A 79 0.50 -12.12 -7.59
C SER A 79 -0.12 -11.14 -6.58
N PRO A 80 -0.76 -10.03 -7.03
CA PRO A 80 -1.55 -9.17 -6.15
C PRO A 80 -2.64 -9.93 -5.38
N ALA A 81 -3.23 -10.96 -6.02
CA ALA A 81 -4.24 -11.81 -5.38
C ALA A 81 -3.68 -12.57 -4.18
N ARG A 82 -2.40 -12.99 -4.21
CA ARG A 82 -1.78 -13.70 -3.09
C ARG A 82 -1.61 -12.80 -1.86
N LEU A 83 -1.22 -11.53 -2.06
CA LEU A 83 -1.08 -10.54 -0.99
C LEU A 83 -2.43 -10.15 -0.36
N LEU A 84 -3.51 -10.32 -1.10
CA LEU A 84 -4.87 -9.94 -0.67
C LEU A 84 -5.70 -11.13 -0.18
N GLN A 85 -5.13 -12.33 -0.11
CA GLN A 85 -5.88 -13.58 0.12
C GLN A 85 -6.75 -13.51 1.38
N GLU A 86 -6.19 -13.01 2.48
CA GLU A 86 -6.89 -12.90 3.78
C GLU A 86 -7.56 -11.53 4.00
N SER A 87 -7.59 -10.67 2.97
CA SER A 87 -8.22 -9.34 3.08
C SER A 87 -9.71 -9.36 2.73
N ASP A 88 -10.53 -8.60 3.46
CA ASP A 88 -11.95 -8.45 3.17
C ASP A 88 -12.22 -7.37 2.11
N SER A 89 -11.31 -6.40 2.00
CA SER A 89 -11.40 -5.32 1.03
C SER A 89 -10.03 -4.68 0.75
N VAL A 90 -9.92 -4.03 -0.40
CA VAL A 90 -8.72 -3.32 -0.82
C VAL A 90 -9.11 -2.02 -1.54
N SER A 91 -8.30 -0.97 -1.35
CA SER A 91 -8.26 0.16 -2.27
C SER A 91 -6.95 0.14 -3.07
N VAL A 92 -7.02 0.23 -4.38
CA VAL A 92 -5.83 0.30 -5.25
C VAL A 92 -5.82 1.58 -6.05
N CYS A 93 -4.64 2.17 -6.26
CA CYS A 93 -4.51 3.35 -7.13
C CYS A 93 -4.07 2.94 -8.53
N LEU A 94 -4.69 3.57 -9.53
CA LEU A 94 -4.31 3.41 -10.94
C LEU A 94 -3.41 4.57 -11.40
N SER A 95 -3.52 5.73 -10.74
CA SER A 95 -2.82 6.96 -11.09
C SER A 95 -1.51 7.19 -10.33
N LYS A 96 -0.75 6.12 -10.11
CA LYS A 96 0.61 6.15 -9.56
C LYS A 96 1.57 5.49 -10.55
N GLY A 97 2.31 4.46 -10.13
CA GLY A 97 3.26 3.75 -11.00
C GLY A 97 2.64 3.11 -12.25
N LEU A 98 1.34 2.80 -12.23
CA LEU A 98 0.64 2.24 -13.39
C LEU A 98 0.29 3.27 -14.48
N GLY A 99 0.47 4.58 -14.24
CA GLY A 99 0.41 5.60 -15.27
C GLY A 99 -0.98 6.03 -15.75
N ALA A 100 -2.08 5.58 -15.14
CA ALA A 100 -3.40 6.12 -15.47
C ALA A 100 -3.50 7.61 -15.08
N PRO A 101 -4.22 8.46 -15.82
CA PRO A 101 -4.28 9.90 -15.50
C PRO A 101 -5.05 10.18 -14.20
N VAL A 102 -6.11 9.42 -13.93
CA VAL A 102 -6.95 9.53 -12.74
C VAL A 102 -7.49 8.14 -12.42
N GLY A 103 -7.57 7.79 -11.14
CA GLY A 103 -8.43 6.71 -10.70
C GLY A 103 -7.88 5.87 -9.56
N SER A 104 -8.82 5.30 -8.82
CA SER A 104 -8.58 4.24 -7.85
C SER A 104 -9.78 3.29 -7.89
N VAL A 105 -9.56 2.05 -7.48
CA VAL A 105 -10.59 1.02 -7.42
C VAL A 105 -10.70 0.52 -6.00
N VAL A 106 -11.93 0.35 -5.53
CA VAL A 106 -12.21 -0.35 -4.27
C VAL A 106 -12.82 -1.70 -4.62
N ALA A 107 -12.25 -2.77 -4.07
CA ALA A 107 -12.72 -4.15 -4.25
C ALA A 107 -13.01 -4.80 -2.88
N GLY A 108 -13.89 -5.78 -2.87
CA GLY A 108 -14.36 -6.50 -1.68
C GLY A 108 -15.65 -7.26 -1.99
N SER A 109 -16.34 -7.74 -0.95
CA SER A 109 -17.60 -8.47 -1.13
C SER A 109 -18.68 -7.65 -1.84
N ALA A 110 -19.65 -8.32 -2.48
CA ALA A 110 -20.77 -7.66 -3.15
C ALA A 110 -21.56 -6.74 -2.19
N GLU A 111 -21.79 -7.20 -0.95
CA GLU A 111 -22.46 -6.42 0.09
C GLU A 111 -21.67 -5.17 0.46
N PHE A 112 -20.34 -5.30 0.62
CA PHE A 112 -19.46 -4.17 0.89
C PHE A 112 -19.49 -3.15 -0.26
N ILE A 113 -19.39 -3.61 -1.51
CA ILE A 113 -19.40 -2.74 -2.69
C ILE A 113 -20.74 -2.03 -2.88
N GLN A 114 -21.87 -2.65 -2.50
CA GLN A 114 -23.17 -1.97 -2.52
C GLN A 114 -23.18 -0.76 -1.56
N LYS A 115 -22.66 -0.93 -0.34
CA LYS A 115 -22.51 0.16 0.64
C LYS A 115 -21.53 1.21 0.15
N ALA A 116 -20.38 0.79 -0.38
CA ALA A 116 -19.36 1.69 -0.93
C ALA A 116 -19.90 2.54 -2.10
N ARG A 117 -20.72 1.97 -3.00
CA ARG A 117 -21.36 2.72 -4.10
C ARG A 117 -22.34 3.78 -3.59
N ARG A 118 -23.08 3.50 -2.52
CA ARG A 118 -23.95 4.50 -1.86
C ARG A 118 -23.10 5.63 -1.28
N ASN A 119 -22.04 5.30 -0.54
CA ASN A 119 -21.14 6.30 0.04
C ASN A 119 -20.45 7.15 -1.04
N ARG A 120 -20.01 6.53 -2.14
CA ARG A 120 -19.46 7.23 -3.32
C ARG A 120 -20.43 8.29 -3.86
N LYS A 121 -21.75 8.03 -3.80
CA LYS A 121 -22.75 9.01 -4.24
C LYS A 121 -22.86 10.18 -3.26
N VAL A 122 -22.82 9.90 -1.96
CA VAL A 122 -22.88 10.91 -0.88
C VAL A 122 -21.68 11.86 -0.96
N VAL A 123 -20.48 11.32 -1.13
CA VAL A 123 -19.24 12.12 -1.19
C VAL A 123 -18.95 12.73 -2.58
N GLY A 124 -19.90 12.65 -3.53
CA GLY A 124 -19.79 13.29 -4.84
C GLY A 124 -18.95 12.54 -5.89
N GLY A 125 -18.41 11.36 -5.59
CA GLY A 125 -17.56 10.58 -6.52
C GLY A 125 -18.29 9.83 -7.65
N ALA A 126 -19.62 9.96 -7.75
CA ALA A 126 -20.44 9.30 -8.77
C ALA A 126 -20.46 10.11 -10.09
N MET A 127 -19.32 10.10 -10.78
CA MET A 127 -19.13 10.75 -12.08
C MET A 127 -20.00 10.14 -13.19
N ARG A 128 -20.20 10.90 -14.27
CA ARG A 128 -20.98 10.48 -15.45
C ARG A 128 -20.10 9.76 -16.47
N GLN A 129 -19.57 10.45 -17.46
CA GLN A 129 -18.77 9.87 -18.55
C GLN A 129 -17.35 9.48 -18.12
N ALA A 130 -17.22 8.76 -17.00
CA ALA A 130 -15.95 8.27 -16.45
C ALA A 130 -15.36 7.08 -17.22
N GLY A 131 -16.02 6.61 -18.27
CA GLY A 131 -15.55 5.51 -19.12
C GLY A 131 -14.19 5.79 -19.77
N VAL A 132 -13.91 7.06 -20.13
CA VAL A 132 -12.61 7.47 -20.68
C VAL A 132 -11.48 7.25 -19.66
N LEU A 133 -11.72 7.61 -18.39
CA LEU A 133 -10.76 7.40 -17.31
C LEU A 133 -10.61 5.91 -16.98
N ALA A 134 -11.73 5.17 -16.95
CA ALA A 134 -11.74 3.74 -16.70
C ALA A 134 -10.98 2.96 -17.79
N ALA A 135 -11.06 3.37 -19.06
CA ALA A 135 -10.31 2.76 -20.15
C ALA A 135 -8.79 2.87 -19.95
N ALA A 136 -8.29 4.05 -19.54
CA ALA A 136 -6.89 4.20 -19.15
C ALA A 136 -6.53 3.31 -17.94
N GLY A 137 -7.47 3.14 -17.01
CA GLY A 137 -7.33 2.23 -15.89
C GLY A 137 -7.21 0.75 -16.29
N ILE A 138 -7.88 0.32 -17.37
CA ILE A 138 -7.74 -1.04 -17.90
C ILE A 138 -6.32 -1.24 -18.44
N VAL A 139 -5.85 -0.33 -19.32
CA VAL A 139 -4.48 -0.37 -19.86
C VAL A 139 -3.45 -0.39 -18.73
N ALA A 140 -3.65 0.43 -17.70
CA ALA A 140 -2.79 0.50 -16.52
C ALA A 140 -2.62 -0.86 -15.82
N VAL A 141 -3.69 -1.65 -15.65
CA VAL A 141 -3.60 -2.94 -14.96
C VAL A 141 -3.21 -4.10 -15.88
N THR A 142 -3.45 -4.00 -17.20
CA THR A 142 -3.17 -5.09 -18.15
C THR A 142 -1.81 -4.97 -18.84
N GLU A 143 -1.24 -3.77 -18.95
CA GLU A 143 -0.03 -3.52 -19.75
C GLU A 143 1.10 -2.86 -18.94
N MET A 144 0.79 -2.11 -17.89
CA MET A 144 1.79 -1.26 -17.21
C MET A 144 2.40 -1.89 -15.94
N VAL A 145 2.04 -3.12 -15.58
CA VAL A 145 2.50 -3.75 -14.33
C VAL A 145 3.96 -4.21 -14.41
N GLU A 146 4.36 -4.89 -15.48
CA GLU A 146 5.69 -5.53 -15.58
C GLU A 146 6.84 -4.51 -15.51
N ARG A 147 6.65 -3.34 -16.13
CA ARG A 147 7.62 -2.22 -16.12
C ARG A 147 7.87 -1.61 -14.74
N LEU A 148 7.08 -1.94 -13.71
CA LEU A 148 7.37 -1.49 -12.34
C LEU A 148 8.70 -2.04 -11.84
N ALA A 149 9.18 -3.17 -12.36
CA ALA A 149 10.51 -3.69 -12.04
C ALA A 149 11.62 -2.71 -12.49
N ASP A 150 11.43 -2.01 -13.61
CA ASP A 150 12.36 -0.97 -14.07
C ASP A 150 12.39 0.21 -13.09
N ASP A 151 11.22 0.60 -12.57
CA ASP A 151 11.13 1.66 -11.57
C ASP A 151 11.88 1.27 -10.28
N HIS A 152 11.82 -0.01 -9.87
CA HIS A 152 12.56 -0.54 -8.71
C HIS A 152 14.07 -0.55 -8.99
N ALA A 153 14.49 -1.02 -10.17
CA ALA A 153 15.89 -1.03 -10.57
C ALA A 153 16.50 0.38 -10.61
N ASN A 154 15.72 1.37 -11.09
CA ASN A 154 16.13 2.77 -11.10
C ASN A 154 16.24 3.34 -9.69
N ALA A 155 15.27 3.07 -8.81
CA ALA A 155 15.34 3.47 -7.40
C ALA A 155 16.57 2.87 -6.70
N GLN A 156 16.87 1.60 -6.96
CA GLN A 156 18.05 0.93 -6.41
C GLN A 156 19.36 1.52 -6.94
N THR A 157 19.40 1.87 -8.22
CA THR A 157 20.56 2.54 -8.83
C THR A 157 20.78 3.92 -8.22
N LEU A 158 19.69 4.70 -8.05
CA LEU A 158 19.73 6.00 -7.39
C LEU A 158 20.22 5.88 -5.95
N ALA A 159 19.68 4.93 -5.18
CA ALA A 159 20.05 4.74 -3.78
C ALA A 159 21.54 4.41 -3.62
N LYS A 160 22.08 3.54 -4.47
CA LYS A 160 23.51 3.21 -4.49
C LYS A 160 24.37 4.43 -4.82
N GLY A 161 24.01 5.19 -5.86
CA GLY A 161 24.74 6.40 -6.23
C GLY A 161 24.71 7.46 -5.12
N LEU A 162 23.57 7.64 -4.44
CA LEU A 162 23.45 8.56 -3.31
C LEU A 162 24.29 8.12 -2.11
N ALA A 163 24.42 6.81 -1.84
CA ALA A 163 25.23 6.27 -0.76
C ALA A 163 26.74 6.53 -0.93
N GLU A 164 27.20 6.84 -2.14
CA GLU A 164 28.59 7.18 -2.44
C GLU A 164 28.91 8.67 -2.19
N LEU A 165 27.90 9.50 -1.96
CA LEU A 165 28.06 10.95 -1.79
C LEU A 165 28.28 11.32 -0.32
N ASP A 166 29.32 12.13 -0.06
CA ASP A 166 29.58 12.70 1.26
C ASP A 166 28.41 13.58 1.73
N GLY A 167 27.99 13.41 2.98
CA GLY A 167 26.89 14.15 3.59
C GLY A 167 25.49 13.61 3.30
N ILE A 168 25.35 12.46 2.63
CA ILE A 168 24.06 11.76 2.44
C ILE A 168 24.05 10.45 3.22
N ALA A 169 23.05 10.28 4.08
CA ALA A 169 22.78 9.04 4.79
C ALA A 169 21.63 8.27 4.13
N ILE A 170 21.95 7.10 3.59
CA ILE A 170 20.99 6.14 3.06
C ILE A 170 21.55 4.72 3.17
N ASP A 171 20.69 3.74 3.46
CA ASP A 171 21.00 2.32 3.34
C ASP A 171 20.31 1.75 2.08
N PRO A 172 21.04 1.48 0.99
CA PRO A 172 20.46 0.94 -0.24
C PRO A 172 19.82 -0.44 -0.09
N SER A 173 20.08 -1.19 0.99
CA SER A 173 19.42 -2.47 1.24
C SER A 173 17.95 -2.31 1.65
N THR A 174 17.56 -1.09 2.02
CA THR A 174 16.21 -0.76 2.47
C THR A 174 15.26 -0.36 1.33
N VAL A 175 15.81 -0.16 0.13
CA VAL A 175 15.08 0.29 -1.06
C VAL A 175 14.61 -0.93 -1.83
N GLU A 176 13.38 -1.35 -1.57
CA GLU A 176 12.78 -2.56 -2.17
C GLU A 176 11.94 -2.28 -3.40
N THR A 177 11.39 -1.06 -3.50
CA THR A 177 10.44 -0.67 -4.54
C THR A 177 10.88 0.60 -5.24
N ASN A 178 9.95 1.50 -5.59
CA ASN A 178 10.22 2.69 -6.38
C ASN A 178 10.38 3.98 -5.56
N LEU A 179 10.63 3.85 -4.25
CA LEU A 179 10.80 5.00 -3.35
C LEU A 179 12.21 4.99 -2.76
N VAL A 180 12.83 6.17 -2.72
CA VAL A 180 14.17 6.38 -2.15
C VAL A 180 14.05 7.50 -1.13
N PHE A 181 14.29 7.16 0.14
CA PHE A 181 14.36 8.12 1.24
C PHE A 181 15.78 8.14 1.78
N PHE A 182 16.30 9.34 1.98
CA PHE A 182 17.64 9.57 2.52
C PHE A 182 17.62 10.81 3.40
N ASN A 183 18.61 10.91 4.28
CA ASN A 183 18.82 12.08 5.11
C ASN A 183 20.06 12.85 4.63
N LEU A 184 20.05 14.15 4.84
CA LEU A 184 21.24 14.98 4.71
C LEU A 184 21.92 15.01 6.08
N GLU A 185 23.17 14.57 6.16
CA GLU A 185 23.98 14.64 7.38
C GLU A 185 24.63 16.02 7.55
N ARG A 186 24.58 16.83 6.50
CA ARG A 186 25.19 18.14 6.41
C ARG A 186 24.14 19.21 6.12
N SER A 187 24.05 20.21 7.00
CA SER A 187 23.13 21.34 6.84
C SER A 187 23.59 22.39 5.83
N ASP A 188 24.84 22.29 5.37
CA ASP A 188 25.47 23.23 4.43
C ASP A 188 25.42 22.74 2.97
N LEU A 189 24.80 21.58 2.71
CA LEU A 189 24.58 21.10 1.34
C LEU A 189 23.58 22.02 0.61
N THR A 190 24.03 22.64 -0.48
CA THR A 190 23.21 23.46 -1.37
C THR A 190 23.09 22.79 -2.74
N PRO A 191 21.92 22.79 -3.39
CA PRO A 191 21.82 22.41 -4.80
C PRO A 191 22.76 23.28 -5.63
N VAL A 192 23.54 22.67 -6.51
CA VAL A 192 24.44 23.37 -7.46
C VAL A 192 23.64 23.95 -8.62
#